data_AF-A0A5C5ZSP8-F1
#
_entry.id   AF-A0A5C5ZSP8-F1
#
_cell.length_a   1.000
_cell.length_b   1.000
_cell.length_c   1.000
_cell.angle_alpha   90.00
_cell.angle_beta   90.00
_cell.angle_gamma   90.00
#
_symmetry.space_group_name_H-M   'P 1'
#
loop_
_entity.id
_entity.type
_entity.pdbx_description
1 polymer ?
#
loop_
_entity_poly.entity_id
_entity_poly.type
_entity_poly.pdbx_seq_one_letter_code
_entity_poly.pdbx_strand_id
1 'polypeptide(L)'
;MKTFSRTIPNQRSRSLSIHRDQRTCGAHALARVYASLGLRADAPAIWRRLAEPDSAGEPRIRTHRLADDALSHGLSAVCLQADRKAPPALNALHAMGWRVVLNHLITPGRPEGHFSAVVRARRDSVTLFDPNHGPNDGPNDGPNHGPSGGSFVRMRRQRLHERWMPSAPSAEVIGGVLVAVRDATSDPSEWRACPACGGDFLLPASIGTSWSGPWSAHWLAAFCPRCDARVEPLSHKPFLPGAAV
;
A
#
# COMPACT_ATOMS: atom_id res chain seq x y z
N MET A 1 52.73 -5.76 -39.50
CA MET A 1 52.16 -5.80 -38.12
C MET A 1 51.20 -4.63 -37.95
N LYS A 2 49.88 -4.90 -37.92
CA LYS A 2 48.85 -3.90 -37.60
C LYS A 2 47.90 -4.55 -36.58
N THR A 3 48.07 -4.21 -35.32
CA THR A 3 47.22 -4.65 -34.21
C THR A 3 45.99 -3.75 -34.14
N PHE A 4 44.83 -4.29 -34.51
CA PHE A 4 43.54 -3.65 -34.28
C PHE A 4 43.09 -3.94 -32.85
N SER A 5 43.21 -2.95 -31.96
CA SER A 5 42.62 -2.99 -30.63
C SER A 5 41.15 -2.60 -30.73
N ARG A 6 40.24 -3.57 -30.58
CA ARG A 6 38.79 -3.34 -30.47
C ARG A 6 38.42 -3.08 -29.02
N THR A 7 38.21 -1.82 -28.69
CA THR A 7 37.61 -1.40 -27.42
C THR A 7 36.11 -1.74 -27.45
N ILE A 8 35.67 -2.69 -26.62
CA ILE A 8 34.25 -2.96 -26.38
C ILE A 8 33.76 -1.94 -25.33
N PRO A 9 32.74 -1.12 -25.59
CA PRO A 9 32.18 -0.25 -24.57
C PRO A 9 31.38 -1.07 -23.55
N ASN A 10 31.76 -0.96 -22.27
CA ASN A 10 31.08 -1.53 -21.13
C ASN A 10 29.74 -0.80 -20.87
N GLN A 11 28.65 -1.30 -21.46
CA GLN A 11 27.28 -0.74 -21.33
C GLN A 11 26.33 -1.59 -20.45
N ARG A 12 26.81 -2.23 -19.37
CA ARG A 12 25.90 -3.04 -18.50
C ARG A 12 25.74 -2.60 -17.05
N SER A 13 26.34 -1.50 -16.62
CA SER A 13 26.38 -1.17 -15.18
C SER A 13 25.50 0.00 -14.72
N ARG A 14 24.72 0.65 -15.60
CA ARG A 14 23.89 1.82 -15.22
C ARG A 14 22.39 1.54 -15.04
N SER A 15 21.88 0.41 -15.51
CA SER A 15 20.44 0.08 -15.41
C SER A 15 20.06 -0.60 -14.09
N LEU A 16 20.98 -1.31 -13.43
CA LEU A 16 20.68 -2.09 -12.23
C LEU A 16 20.54 -1.26 -10.93
N SER A 17 21.13 -0.07 -10.84
CA SER A 17 21.05 0.75 -9.62
C SER A 17 19.73 1.52 -9.50
N ILE A 18 19.17 2.00 -10.62
CA ILE A 18 17.91 2.77 -10.62
C ILE A 18 16.71 1.87 -10.27
N HIS A 19 16.77 0.58 -10.62
CA HIS A 19 15.70 -0.38 -10.31
C HIS A 19 15.70 -0.85 -8.85
N ARG A 20 16.84 -0.86 -8.15
CA ARG A 20 16.90 -1.27 -6.73
C ARG A 20 16.22 -0.25 -5.81
N ASP A 21 16.40 1.04 -6.07
CA ASP A 21 15.82 2.10 -5.24
C ASP A 21 14.29 2.20 -5.44
N GLN A 22 13.76 1.83 -6.61
CA GLN A 22 12.31 1.85 -6.87
C GLN A 22 11.54 0.75 -6.11
N ARG A 23 12.21 -0.37 -5.77
CA ARG A 23 11.53 -1.49 -5.12
C ARG A 23 11.44 -1.31 -3.60
N THR A 24 12.23 -0.42 -2.99
CA THR A 24 12.15 -0.15 -1.54
C THR A 24 10.99 0.79 -1.15
N CYS A 25 10.20 1.31 -2.11
CA CYS A 25 9.13 2.27 -1.84
C CYS A 25 8.15 1.82 -0.76
N GLY A 26 7.78 0.53 -0.71
CA GLY A 26 6.92 -0.02 0.35
C GLY A 26 7.52 0.15 1.75
N ALA A 27 8.83 -0.09 1.89
CA ALA A 27 9.53 0.05 3.16
C ALA A 27 9.64 1.53 3.59
N HIS A 28 9.93 2.45 2.67
CA HIS A 28 9.97 3.88 2.96
C HIS A 28 8.59 4.43 3.33
N ALA A 29 7.53 4.01 2.63
CA ALA A 29 6.16 4.40 2.95
C ALA A 29 5.74 3.90 4.34
N LEU A 30 6.05 2.65 4.68
CA LEU A 30 5.74 2.08 6.00
C LEU A 30 6.58 2.73 7.11
N ALA A 31 7.88 2.97 6.90
CA ALA A 31 8.73 3.70 7.84
C ALA A 31 8.14 5.08 8.16
N ARG A 32 7.58 5.77 7.15
CA ARG A 32 6.92 7.06 7.34
C ARG A 32 5.64 6.93 8.17
N VAL A 33 4.85 5.87 7.96
CA VAL A 33 3.67 5.57 8.78
C VAL A 33 4.07 5.31 10.24
N TYR A 34 5.06 4.47 10.49
CA TYR A 34 5.59 4.21 11.84
C TYR A 34 6.09 5.48 12.54
N ALA A 35 6.86 6.32 11.83
CA ALA A 35 7.31 7.59 12.38
C ALA A 35 6.13 8.50 12.80
N SER A 36 5.04 8.50 12.03
CA SER A 36 3.83 9.28 12.36
C SER A 36 3.04 8.75 13.56
N LEU A 37 3.36 7.53 14.00
CA LEU A 37 2.81 6.86 15.18
C LEU A 37 3.83 6.84 16.34
N GLY A 38 4.95 7.58 16.23
CA GLY A 38 5.97 7.67 17.28
C GLY A 38 6.96 6.51 17.30
N LEU A 39 6.91 5.58 16.34
CA LEU A 39 7.83 4.45 16.24
C LEU A 39 9.05 4.82 15.41
N ARG A 40 10.24 4.48 15.91
CA ARG A 40 11.48 4.59 15.13
C ARG A 40 11.57 3.41 14.17
N ALA A 41 11.69 3.70 12.89
CA ALA A 41 11.77 2.68 11.85
C ALA A 41 12.80 3.07 10.79
N ASP A 42 13.60 2.09 10.40
CA ASP A 42 14.60 2.20 9.35
C ASP A 42 14.10 1.45 8.10
N ALA A 43 13.99 2.16 6.97
CA ALA A 43 13.46 1.59 5.73
C ALA A 43 14.32 0.42 5.21
N PRO A 44 15.68 0.50 5.18
CA PRO A 44 16.53 -0.66 4.93
C PRO A 44 16.26 -1.87 5.84
N ALA A 45 16.03 -1.65 7.15
CA ALA A 45 15.67 -2.74 8.06
C ALA A 45 14.31 -3.35 7.74
N ILE A 46 13.30 -2.55 7.45
CA ILE A 46 11.97 -3.02 7.00
C ILE A 46 12.11 -3.81 5.69
N TRP A 47 12.85 -3.28 4.72
CA TRP A 47 13.08 -3.94 3.44
C TRP A 47 13.67 -5.34 3.63
N ARG A 48 14.73 -5.47 4.44
CA ARG A 48 15.35 -6.77 4.72
C ARG A 48 14.40 -7.79 5.35
N ARG A 49 13.42 -7.34 6.14
CA ARG A 49 12.45 -8.24 6.78
C ARG A 49 11.32 -8.67 5.84
N LEU A 50 10.86 -7.76 4.98
CA LEU A 50 9.60 -7.93 4.24
C LEU A 50 9.77 -8.26 2.76
N ALA A 51 10.94 -7.98 2.18
CA ALA A 51 11.18 -8.25 0.77
C ALA A 51 11.35 -9.76 0.55
N GLU A 52 10.54 -10.31 -0.35
CA GLU A 52 10.57 -11.70 -0.76
C GLU A 52 10.66 -11.78 -2.30
N PRO A 53 11.32 -12.82 -2.85
CA PRO A 53 11.32 -13.04 -4.29
C PRO A 53 9.89 -13.19 -4.84
N ASP A 54 9.59 -12.50 -5.94
CA ASP A 54 8.39 -12.73 -6.75
C ASP A 54 8.54 -13.99 -7.64
N SER A 55 7.56 -14.24 -8.52
CA SER A 55 7.62 -15.37 -9.45
C SER A 55 8.76 -15.28 -10.48
N ALA A 56 9.36 -14.10 -10.67
CA ALA A 56 10.54 -13.88 -11.50
C ALA A 56 11.85 -13.92 -10.67
N GLY A 57 11.76 -14.15 -9.35
CA GLY A 57 12.91 -14.15 -8.44
C GLY A 57 13.33 -12.76 -7.98
N GLU A 58 12.62 -11.70 -8.36
CA GLU A 58 12.96 -10.32 -8.01
C GLU A 58 12.41 -9.98 -6.61
N PRO A 59 13.21 -9.42 -5.70
CA PRO A 59 12.76 -9.11 -4.35
C PRO A 59 11.73 -7.97 -4.36
N ARG A 60 10.59 -8.18 -3.70
CA ARG A 60 9.50 -7.21 -3.58
C ARG A 60 8.81 -7.32 -2.23
N ILE A 61 8.22 -6.22 -1.77
CA ILE A 61 7.29 -6.25 -0.64
C ILE A 61 5.86 -6.36 -1.18
N ARG A 62 5.14 -7.40 -0.76
CA ARG A 62 3.71 -7.55 -1.04
C ARG A 62 2.89 -6.71 -0.05
N THR A 63 1.77 -6.16 -0.50
CA THR A 63 0.97 -5.22 0.31
C THR A 63 0.54 -5.79 1.66
N HIS A 64 0.09 -7.05 1.72
CA HIS A 64 -0.32 -7.70 2.97
C HIS A 64 0.81 -7.80 4.00
N ARG A 65 2.08 -7.95 3.57
CA ARG A 65 3.23 -8.04 4.47
C ARG A 65 3.50 -6.73 5.22
N LEU A 66 3.10 -5.59 4.66
CA LEU A 66 3.15 -4.30 5.37
C LEU A 66 2.17 -4.28 6.56
N ALA A 67 0.99 -4.89 6.39
CA ALA A 67 0.02 -5.03 7.47
C ALA A 67 0.52 -6.01 8.54
N ASP A 68 1.11 -7.14 8.12
CA ASP A 68 1.68 -8.15 9.02
C ASP A 68 2.81 -7.58 9.89
N ASP A 69 3.75 -6.83 9.29
CA ASP A 69 4.82 -6.15 10.04
C ASP A 69 4.21 -5.19 11.08
N ALA A 70 3.18 -4.42 10.71
CA ALA A 70 2.52 -3.51 11.65
C ALA A 70 1.84 -4.24 12.81
N LEU A 71 1.15 -5.36 12.55
CA LEU A 71 0.57 -6.19 13.60
C LEU A 71 1.66 -6.77 14.52
N SER A 72 2.80 -7.19 13.97
CA SER A 72 3.94 -7.70 14.74
C SER A 72 4.58 -6.63 15.66
N HIS A 73 4.40 -5.35 15.32
CA HIS A 73 4.78 -4.21 16.13
C HIS A 73 3.71 -3.77 17.15
N GLY A 74 2.66 -4.57 17.35
CA GLY A 74 1.59 -4.30 18.32
C GLY A 74 0.63 -3.18 17.89
N LEU A 75 0.61 -2.83 16.61
CA LEU A 75 -0.34 -1.87 16.03
C LEU A 75 -1.60 -2.59 15.54
N SER A 76 -2.70 -1.87 15.37
CA SER A 76 -3.82 -2.36 14.55
C SER A 76 -3.52 -2.08 13.08
N ALA A 77 -3.59 -3.11 12.25
CA ALA A 77 -3.44 -2.96 10.81
C ALA A 77 -4.37 -3.87 10.01
N VAL A 78 -4.76 -3.41 8.82
CA VAL A 78 -5.59 -4.18 7.89
C VAL A 78 -5.22 -3.82 6.45
N CYS A 79 -5.22 -4.83 5.57
CA CYS A 79 -5.06 -4.67 4.13
C CYS A 79 -6.43 -4.76 3.46
N LEU A 80 -6.85 -3.73 2.73
CA LEU A 80 -8.20 -3.63 2.14
C LEU A 80 -8.12 -3.36 0.64
N GLN A 81 -9.15 -3.83 -0.08
CA GLN A 81 -9.49 -3.34 -1.41
C GLN A 81 -10.72 -2.45 -1.32
N ALA A 82 -10.57 -1.22 -1.80
CA ALA A 82 -11.63 -0.25 -1.84
C ALA A 82 -12.44 -0.31 -3.15
N ASP A 83 -13.72 0.04 -3.09
CA ASP A 83 -14.57 0.25 -4.26
C ASP A 83 -14.18 1.54 -5.02
N ARG A 84 -14.56 1.67 -6.29
CA ARG A 84 -14.30 2.90 -7.08
C ARG A 84 -14.92 4.15 -6.46
N LYS A 85 -15.98 4.02 -5.67
CA LYS A 85 -16.62 5.11 -4.92
C LYS A 85 -15.93 5.43 -3.59
N ALA A 86 -14.88 4.69 -3.21
CA ALA A 86 -14.19 4.80 -1.94
C ALA A 86 -13.11 5.89 -1.80
N PRO A 87 -12.74 6.74 -2.78
CA PRO A 87 -11.82 7.84 -2.49
C PRO A 87 -12.20 8.69 -1.27
N PRO A 88 -13.48 8.97 -0.95
CA PRO A 88 -13.88 9.63 0.30
C PRO A 88 -13.48 8.86 1.56
N ALA A 89 -13.37 7.52 1.50
CA ALA A 89 -12.97 6.69 2.64
C ALA A 89 -11.56 7.01 3.14
N LEU A 90 -10.66 7.54 2.30
CA LEU A 90 -9.35 8.02 2.75
C LEU A 90 -9.46 9.18 3.74
N ASN A 91 -10.45 10.06 3.59
CA ASN A 91 -10.71 11.13 4.57
C ASN A 91 -11.24 10.54 5.88
N ALA A 92 -12.16 9.58 5.78
CA ALA A 92 -12.74 8.93 6.95
C ALA A 92 -11.67 8.18 7.77
N LEU A 93 -10.83 7.39 7.10
CA LEU A 93 -9.68 6.71 7.71
C LEU A 93 -8.78 7.71 8.45
N HIS A 94 -8.38 8.79 7.77
CA HIS A 94 -7.48 9.79 8.36
C HIS A 94 -8.12 10.50 9.57
N ALA A 95 -9.41 10.85 9.48
CA ALA A 95 -10.17 11.45 10.57
C ALA A 95 -10.32 10.53 11.80
N MET A 96 -10.40 9.21 11.57
CA MET A 96 -10.41 8.18 12.60
C MET A 96 -9.00 7.81 13.12
N GLY A 97 -7.96 8.55 12.72
CA GLY A 97 -6.59 8.34 13.18
C GLY A 97 -5.80 7.26 12.41
N TRP A 98 -6.39 6.62 11.40
CA TRP A 98 -5.70 5.66 10.57
C TRP A 98 -4.66 6.35 9.66
N ARG A 99 -3.48 5.75 9.59
CA ARG A 99 -2.39 6.08 8.67
C ARG A 99 -2.43 5.09 7.53
N VAL A 100 -2.31 5.58 6.29
CA VAL A 100 -2.60 4.76 5.11
C VAL A 100 -1.37 4.67 4.22
N VAL A 101 -1.03 3.46 3.78
CA VAL A 101 -0.14 3.20 2.64
C VAL A 101 -1.00 2.78 1.46
N LEU A 102 -0.80 3.41 0.30
CA LEU A 102 -1.50 3.08 -0.94
C LEU A 102 -0.60 2.26 -1.84
N ASN A 103 -1.14 1.20 -2.47
CA ASN A 103 -0.54 0.57 -3.64
C ASN A 103 -1.22 1.14 -4.90
N HIS A 104 -0.48 1.84 -5.75
CA HIS A 104 -1.00 2.51 -6.94
C HIS A 104 0.02 2.51 -8.08
N LEU A 105 -0.41 2.84 -9.30
CA LEU A 105 0.51 3.01 -10.43
C LEU A 105 1.44 4.21 -10.22
N ILE A 106 2.72 4.10 -10.61
CA ILE A 106 3.64 5.27 -10.67
C ILE A 106 3.08 6.31 -11.63
N THR A 107 2.71 5.87 -12.83
CA THR A 107 2.19 6.69 -13.92
C THR A 107 0.96 6.00 -14.53
N PRO A 108 -0.13 6.73 -14.86
CA PRO A 108 -1.27 6.14 -15.55
C PRO A 108 -0.86 5.44 -16.86
N GLY A 109 -1.43 4.26 -17.12
CA GLY A 109 -1.16 3.47 -18.33
C GLY A 109 0.17 2.69 -18.33
N ARG A 110 0.94 2.77 -17.25
CA ARG A 110 2.19 2.04 -17.04
C ARG A 110 1.94 0.95 -15.97
N PRO A 111 2.35 -0.31 -16.16
CA PRO A 111 1.98 -1.41 -15.25
C PRO A 111 2.70 -1.39 -13.90
N GLU A 112 3.73 -0.57 -13.74
CA GLU A 112 4.60 -0.51 -12.57
C GLU A 112 3.86 0.02 -11.34
N GLY A 113 3.84 -0.81 -10.29
CA GLY A 113 3.26 -0.47 -9.00
C GLY A 113 4.19 0.35 -8.13
N HIS A 114 3.59 1.07 -7.19
CA HIS A 114 4.27 1.98 -6.28
C HIS A 114 3.55 2.05 -4.95
N PHE A 115 4.33 2.29 -3.90
CA PHE A 115 3.80 2.57 -2.58
C PHE A 115 4.05 4.01 -2.17
N SER A 116 2.99 4.67 -1.70
CA SER A 116 3.07 6.00 -1.07
C SER A 116 2.29 6.02 0.24
N ALA A 117 2.74 6.83 1.21
CA ALA A 117 2.02 7.03 2.46
C ALA A 117 1.11 8.27 2.38
N VAL A 118 -0.14 8.15 2.79
CA VAL A 118 -1.06 9.30 2.89
C VAL A 118 -0.73 10.09 4.15
N VAL A 119 -0.28 11.32 3.94
CA VAL A 119 0.09 12.25 5.03
C VAL A 119 -1.12 13.10 5.44
N ARG A 120 -1.91 13.51 4.44
CA ARG A 120 -3.13 14.29 4.65
C ARG A 120 -4.15 14.00 3.57
N ALA A 121 -5.41 13.86 3.95
CA ALA A 121 -6.52 13.74 3.02
C ALA A 121 -7.46 14.94 3.19
N ARG A 122 -7.79 15.61 2.08
CA ARG A 122 -8.74 16.74 2.02
C ARG A 122 -9.88 16.40 1.05
N ARG A 123 -10.88 17.28 0.98
CA ARG A 123 -12.03 17.14 0.07
C ARG A 123 -11.63 17.05 -1.41
N ASP A 124 -10.63 17.81 -1.85
CA ASP A 124 -10.24 17.95 -3.27
C ASP A 124 -8.89 17.29 -3.62
N SER A 125 -8.07 17.04 -2.60
CA SER A 125 -6.67 16.66 -2.76
C SER A 125 -6.19 15.74 -1.65
N VAL A 126 -5.13 15.00 -1.93
CA VAL A 126 -4.42 14.14 -0.99
C VAL A 126 -2.94 14.52 -1.05
N THR A 127 -2.31 14.66 0.11
CA THR A 127 -0.85 14.80 0.21
C THR A 127 -0.26 13.43 0.52
N LEU A 128 0.61 12.97 -0.37
CA LEU A 128 1.34 11.72 -0.25
C LEU A 128 2.79 12.02 0.16
N PHE A 129 3.40 11.15 0.94
CA PHE A 129 4.84 10.98 0.96
C PHE A 129 5.18 9.93 -0.09
N ASP A 130 5.95 10.33 -1.10
CA ASP A 130 6.34 9.53 -2.24
C ASP A 130 7.86 9.25 -2.16
N PRO A 131 8.27 7.99 -1.93
CA PRO A 131 9.69 7.61 -1.85
C PRO A 131 10.50 7.80 -3.13
N ASN A 132 9.85 7.80 -4.31
CA ASN A 132 10.54 7.89 -5.59
C ASN A 132 10.71 9.33 -6.08
N HIS A 133 9.97 10.29 -5.51
CA HIS A 133 10.18 11.70 -5.84
C HIS A 133 11.31 12.24 -4.96
N GLY A 134 12.49 12.37 -5.55
CA GLY A 134 13.57 13.17 -4.98
C GLY A 134 13.31 14.68 -5.17
N PRO A 135 14.09 15.55 -4.53
CA PRO A 135 13.93 17.01 -4.61
C PRO A 135 14.16 17.63 -6.00
N ASN A 136 14.49 16.85 -7.04
CA ASN A 136 15.00 17.38 -8.32
C ASN A 136 14.02 17.34 -9.51
N ASP A 137 12.78 16.89 -9.35
CA ASP A 137 11.84 16.75 -10.49
C ASP A 137 10.93 17.98 -10.72
N GLY A 138 11.25 19.13 -10.12
CA GLY A 138 10.60 20.41 -10.44
C GLY A 138 11.37 21.63 -9.92
N PRO A 139 11.24 22.81 -10.57
CA PRO A 139 11.82 24.05 -10.11
C PRO A 139 11.00 24.56 -8.92
N ASN A 140 11.36 24.18 -7.69
CA ASN A 140 10.85 24.83 -6.48
C ASN A 140 11.93 24.84 -5.41
N ASP A 141 12.46 26.04 -5.21
CA ASP A 141 13.35 26.43 -4.13
C ASP A 141 12.68 26.19 -2.77
N GLY A 142 13.16 25.21 -2.00
CA GLY A 142 12.70 25.00 -0.63
C GLY A 142 13.51 23.93 0.12
N PRO A 143 14.07 24.23 1.32
CA PRO A 143 14.98 23.36 2.05
C PRO A 143 14.24 22.35 2.95
N ASN A 144 13.29 21.59 2.40
CA ASN A 144 12.61 20.53 3.14
C ASN A 144 13.22 19.16 2.82
N HIS A 145 14.47 18.95 3.24
CA HIS A 145 15.17 17.69 3.09
C HIS A 145 15.08 16.88 4.39
N GLY A 146 14.28 15.81 4.38
CA GLY A 146 14.41 14.74 5.36
C GLY A 146 15.50 13.75 4.92
N PRO A 147 16.20 13.07 5.85
CA PRO A 147 17.29 12.13 5.54
C PRO A 147 16.86 10.84 4.80
N SER A 148 15.61 10.73 4.34
CA SER A 148 14.98 9.47 3.90
C SER A 148 14.58 9.42 2.41
N GLY A 149 15.13 10.30 1.57
CA GLY A 149 15.11 10.16 0.11
C GLY A 149 13.78 10.37 -0.63
N GLY A 150 12.67 10.68 0.07
CA GLY A 150 11.36 10.93 -0.54
C GLY A 150 10.84 12.35 -0.37
N SER A 151 9.79 12.71 -1.11
CA SER A 151 9.18 14.04 -1.11
C SER A 151 7.68 14.00 -0.81
N PHE A 152 7.13 15.15 -0.38
CA PHE A 152 5.70 15.32 -0.19
C PHE A 152 5.05 15.82 -1.49
N VAL A 153 4.13 15.04 -2.04
CA VAL A 153 3.43 15.37 -3.29
C VAL A 153 1.96 15.62 -3.00
N ARG A 154 1.47 16.82 -3.32
CA ARG A 154 0.03 17.11 -3.31
C ARG A 154 -0.57 16.65 -4.64
N MET A 155 -1.54 15.75 -4.58
CA MET A 155 -2.22 15.18 -5.73
C MET A 155 -3.71 15.52 -5.70
N ARG A 156 -4.26 15.94 -6.85
CA ARG A 156 -5.71 16.09 -7.02
C ARG A 156 -6.38 14.70 -6.95
N ARG A 157 -7.58 14.62 -6.37
CA ARG A 157 -8.30 13.33 -6.20
C ARG A 157 -8.54 12.58 -7.50
N GLN A 158 -8.86 13.28 -8.59
CA GLN A 158 -9.02 12.66 -9.91
C GLN A 158 -7.74 11.95 -10.35
N ARG A 159 -6.59 12.62 -10.26
CA ARG A 159 -5.29 12.05 -10.61
C ARG A 159 -4.90 10.88 -9.70
N LEU A 160 -5.23 10.96 -8.41
CA LEU A 160 -5.05 9.83 -7.49
C LEU A 160 -5.92 8.65 -7.90
N HIS A 161 -7.19 8.90 -8.22
CA HIS A 161 -8.12 7.87 -8.65
C HIS A 161 -7.63 7.16 -9.92
N GLU A 162 -7.12 7.88 -10.92
CA GLU A 162 -6.55 7.27 -12.14
C GLU A 162 -5.36 6.33 -11.85
N ARG A 163 -4.56 6.63 -10.82
CA ARG A 163 -3.41 5.81 -10.42
C ARG A 163 -3.79 4.65 -9.50
N TRP A 164 -4.71 4.90 -8.57
CA TRP A 164 -5.09 3.96 -7.52
C TRP A 164 -6.18 3.00 -7.97
N MET A 165 -7.06 3.44 -8.87
CA MET A 165 -8.17 2.68 -9.45
C MET A 165 -8.01 2.59 -10.98
N PRO A 166 -6.94 1.95 -11.49
CA PRO A 166 -6.72 1.87 -12.93
C PRO A 166 -7.86 1.13 -13.62
N SER A 167 -8.20 1.55 -14.85
CA SER A 167 -9.21 0.88 -15.67
C SER A 167 -8.79 -0.54 -16.09
N ALA A 168 -7.48 -0.75 -16.26
CA ALA A 168 -6.86 -2.03 -16.54
C ALA A 168 -5.89 -2.37 -15.39
N PRO A 169 -6.20 -3.37 -14.54
CA PRO A 169 -5.29 -3.80 -13.49
C PRO A 169 -4.00 -4.40 -14.07
N SER A 170 -2.91 -4.29 -13.32
CA SER A 170 -1.63 -4.96 -13.61
C SER A 170 -1.35 -6.06 -12.59
N ALA A 171 -0.30 -6.85 -12.83
CA ALA A 171 0.18 -7.83 -11.86
C ALA A 171 0.63 -7.20 -10.54
N GLU A 172 1.04 -5.91 -10.55
CA GLU A 172 1.48 -5.18 -9.37
C GLU A 172 0.35 -4.38 -8.71
N VAL A 173 -0.63 -3.92 -9.50
CA VAL A 173 -1.70 -3.03 -9.05
C VAL A 173 -3.06 -3.52 -9.57
N ILE A 174 -3.76 -4.27 -8.73
CA ILE A 174 -5.14 -4.73 -9.00
C ILE A 174 -6.21 -3.64 -8.79
N GLY A 175 -5.81 -2.49 -8.27
CA GLY A 175 -6.66 -1.34 -8.00
C GLY A 175 -7.31 -1.34 -6.62
N GLY A 176 -7.35 -0.17 -5.99
CA GLY A 176 -8.04 0.08 -4.72
C GLY A 176 -7.37 -0.50 -3.49
N VAL A 177 -6.18 -1.07 -3.61
CA VAL A 177 -5.52 -1.72 -2.47
C VAL A 177 -4.82 -0.69 -1.59
N LEU A 178 -5.02 -0.80 -0.28
CA LEU A 178 -4.35 0.00 0.73
C LEU A 178 -4.02 -0.83 1.97
N VAL A 179 -3.11 -0.32 2.79
CA VAL A 179 -2.90 -0.76 4.18
C VAL A 179 -3.25 0.39 5.09
N ALA A 180 -4.17 0.16 6.04
CA ALA A 180 -4.48 1.10 7.10
C ALA A 180 -3.82 0.62 8.39
N VAL A 181 -3.11 1.51 9.08
CA VAL A 181 -2.40 1.24 10.34
C VAL A 181 -2.75 2.29 11.38
N ARG A 182 -2.91 1.90 12.64
CA ARG A 182 -3.07 2.82 13.78
C ARG A 182 -2.62 2.17 15.08
N ASP A 183 -2.65 2.95 16.15
CA ASP A 183 -2.45 2.44 17.51
C ASP A 183 -3.54 1.42 17.91
N ALA A 184 -3.14 0.32 18.55
CA ALA A 184 -4.03 -0.80 18.90
C ALA A 184 -4.97 -0.51 20.07
N THR A 185 -4.69 0.50 20.89
CA THR A 185 -5.43 0.81 22.14
C THR A 185 -6.88 1.25 21.92
N SER A 186 -7.33 1.40 20.67
CA SER A 186 -8.52 2.20 20.34
C SER A 186 -9.62 1.47 19.54
N ASP A 187 -9.60 0.14 19.31
CA ASP A 187 -10.67 -0.53 18.51
C ASP A 187 -11.35 -1.69 19.23
N PRO A 188 -12.70 -1.77 19.19
CA PRO A 188 -13.40 -3.05 19.18
C PRO A 188 -13.03 -3.80 17.89
N SER A 189 -11.93 -4.53 17.96
CA SER A 189 -11.35 -5.33 16.89
C SER A 189 -11.89 -6.75 16.93
N GLU A 190 -12.39 -7.27 15.81
CA GLU A 190 -12.71 -8.68 15.68
C GLU A 190 -11.53 -9.44 15.08
N TRP A 191 -10.90 -10.28 15.89
CA TRP A 191 -9.89 -11.23 15.43
C TRP A 191 -10.54 -12.57 15.10
N ARG A 192 -10.20 -13.13 13.95
CA ARG A 192 -10.53 -14.52 13.59
C ARG A 192 -9.36 -15.21 12.90
N ALA A 193 -9.37 -16.53 12.96
CA ALA A 193 -8.46 -17.33 12.15
C ALA A 193 -8.79 -17.15 10.66
N CYS A 194 -7.77 -16.88 9.85
CA CYS A 194 -7.88 -16.85 8.40
C CYS A 194 -8.34 -18.23 7.90
N PRO A 195 -9.37 -18.32 7.04
CA PRO A 195 -9.86 -19.60 6.54
C PRO A 195 -8.85 -20.34 5.65
N ALA A 196 -7.84 -19.65 5.12
CA ALA A 196 -6.83 -20.24 4.24
C ALA A 196 -5.59 -20.74 4.98
N CYS A 197 -5.02 -19.95 5.90
CA CYS A 197 -3.78 -20.29 6.59
C CYS A 197 -3.92 -20.51 8.11
N GLY A 198 -5.10 -20.31 8.68
CA GLY A 198 -5.35 -20.39 10.12
C GLY A 198 -4.77 -19.23 10.95
N GLY A 199 -3.97 -18.35 10.36
CA GLY A 199 -3.34 -17.23 11.06
C GLY A 199 -4.32 -16.13 11.47
N ASP A 200 -3.95 -15.37 12.51
CA ASP A 200 -4.79 -14.29 13.03
C ASP A 200 -5.04 -13.20 12.00
N PHE A 201 -6.31 -12.86 11.82
CA PHE A 201 -6.76 -11.88 10.84
C PHE A 201 -7.75 -10.91 11.49
N LEU A 202 -7.29 -9.68 11.65
CA LEU A 202 -8.06 -8.54 12.17
C LEU A 202 -8.97 -7.93 11.10
N LEU A 203 -10.26 -7.77 11.42
CA LEU A 203 -11.18 -6.86 10.72
C LEU A 203 -11.65 -5.75 11.69
N PRO A 204 -11.22 -4.50 11.52
CA PRO A 204 -11.59 -3.42 12.42
C PRO A 204 -13.03 -2.95 12.19
N ALA A 205 -13.87 -2.98 13.23
CA ALA A 205 -15.25 -2.50 13.14
C ALA A 205 -15.32 -0.99 12.91
N SER A 206 -14.37 -0.22 13.45
CA SER A 206 -14.34 1.26 13.31
C SER A 206 -14.35 1.76 11.86
N ILE A 207 -13.83 0.97 10.92
CA ILE A 207 -13.78 1.34 9.50
C ILE A 207 -14.92 0.71 8.69
N GLY A 208 -15.88 0.06 9.35
CA GLY A 208 -17.03 -0.58 8.71
C GLY A 208 -16.68 -1.91 8.05
N THR A 209 -15.82 -2.73 8.67
CA THR A 209 -15.62 -4.14 8.31
C THR A 209 -16.12 -5.04 9.43
N SER A 210 -16.54 -6.27 9.12
CA SER A 210 -17.03 -7.24 10.12
C SER A 210 -16.91 -8.67 9.60
N TRP A 211 -16.67 -9.64 10.48
CA TRP A 211 -16.67 -11.05 10.05
C TRP A 211 -18.07 -11.65 9.88
N SER A 212 -19.08 -11.08 10.54
CA SER A 212 -20.45 -11.61 10.57
C SER A 212 -21.51 -10.67 10.02
N GLY A 213 -21.15 -9.42 9.75
CA GLY A 213 -22.06 -8.38 9.29
C GLY A 213 -21.73 -7.84 7.90
N PRO A 214 -22.62 -6.98 7.36
CA PRO A 214 -22.34 -6.24 6.14
C PRO A 214 -21.18 -5.27 6.36
N TRP A 215 -20.42 -5.02 5.30
CA TRP A 215 -19.38 -3.99 5.31
C TRP A 215 -19.90 -2.67 4.79
N SER A 216 -19.17 -1.60 5.08
CA SER A 216 -19.32 -0.33 4.36
C SER A 216 -19.16 -0.56 2.86
N ALA A 217 -20.00 0.10 2.06
CA ALA A 217 -19.95 0.07 0.60
C ALA A 217 -18.63 0.62 0.01
N HIS A 218 -17.73 1.15 0.85
CA HIS A 218 -16.39 1.54 0.45
C HIS A 218 -15.43 0.36 0.26
N TRP A 219 -15.74 -0.82 0.78
CA TRP A 219 -14.81 -1.95 0.82
C TRP A 219 -15.34 -3.12 0.00
N LEU A 220 -14.50 -3.63 -0.89
CA LEU A 220 -14.78 -4.82 -1.70
C LEU A 220 -14.21 -6.08 -1.05
N ALA A 221 -13.05 -5.96 -0.41
CA ALA A 221 -12.37 -7.09 0.22
C ALA A 221 -11.36 -6.65 1.27
N ALA A 222 -10.97 -7.59 2.12
CA ALA A 222 -9.80 -7.53 2.98
C ALA A 222 -8.85 -8.67 2.63
N PHE A 223 -7.56 -8.49 2.88
CA PHE A 223 -6.54 -9.51 2.61
C PHE A 223 -5.87 -9.93 3.90
N CYS A 224 -5.73 -11.24 4.09
CA CYS A 224 -5.05 -11.81 5.24
C CYS A 224 -3.60 -11.30 5.29
N PRO A 225 -3.16 -10.66 6.38
CA PRO A 225 -1.79 -10.17 6.52
C PRO A 225 -0.72 -11.25 6.35
N ARG A 226 -1.02 -12.52 6.70
CA ARG A 226 -0.03 -13.61 6.64
C ARG A 226 0.06 -14.34 5.31
N CYS A 227 -1.03 -14.48 4.57
CA CYS A 227 -1.06 -15.33 3.37
C CYS A 227 -1.73 -14.69 2.14
N ASP A 228 -2.15 -13.42 2.22
CA ASP A 228 -2.84 -12.70 1.15
C ASP A 228 -4.23 -13.23 0.78
N ALA A 229 -4.75 -14.21 1.52
CA ALA A 229 -6.09 -14.75 1.25
C ALA A 229 -7.15 -13.66 1.33
N ARG A 230 -7.96 -13.57 0.28
CA ARG A 230 -9.02 -12.58 0.12
C ARG A 230 -10.26 -13.00 0.91
N VAL A 231 -10.81 -12.06 1.67
CA VAL A 231 -12.12 -12.16 2.33
C VAL A 231 -12.99 -11.04 1.82
N GLU A 232 -14.23 -11.37 1.48
CA GLU A 232 -15.22 -10.44 0.94
C GLU A 232 -16.35 -10.26 1.97
N PRO A 233 -17.08 -9.13 1.94
CA PRO A 233 -18.28 -8.98 2.75
C PRO A 233 -19.24 -10.14 2.44
N LEU A 234 -19.88 -10.66 3.48
CA LEU A 234 -21.00 -11.59 3.29
C LEU A 234 -22.00 -10.89 2.38
N SER A 235 -22.16 -11.42 1.17
CA SER A 235 -23.19 -10.92 0.27
C SER A 235 -24.50 -11.04 1.04
N HIS A 236 -25.28 -9.97 1.13
CA HIS A 236 -26.70 -10.13 1.36
C HIS A 236 -27.23 -10.93 0.16
N LYS A 237 -27.10 -12.25 0.18
CA LYS A 237 -28.05 -13.08 -0.53
C LYS A 237 -29.38 -12.65 0.08
N PRO A 238 -30.31 -12.04 -0.68
CA PRO A 238 -31.65 -11.89 -0.18
C PRO A 238 -32.06 -13.28 0.28
N PHE A 239 -32.38 -13.41 1.56
CA PHE A 239 -33.02 -14.61 2.06
C PHE A 239 -34.31 -14.70 1.26
N LEU A 240 -34.32 -15.51 0.20
CA LEU A 240 -35.56 -15.91 -0.45
C LEU A 240 -36.15 -16.92 0.52
N PRO A 241 -37.18 -16.57 1.33
CA PRO A 241 -37.87 -17.58 2.11
C PRO A 241 -38.30 -18.65 1.10
N GLY A 242 -37.88 -19.88 1.35
CA GLY A 242 -38.10 -20.99 0.44
C GLY A 242 -39.55 -21.03 0.00
N ALA A 243 -39.76 -21.21 -1.31
CA ALA A 243 -41.01 -21.76 -1.79
C ALA A 243 -41.22 -23.07 -1.02
N ALA A 244 -42.19 -23.05 -0.11
CA ALA A 244 -42.68 -24.26 0.52
C ALA A 244 -43.18 -25.18 -0.60
N VAL A 245 -42.72 -26.43 -0.56
CA VAL A 245 -43.19 -27.54 -1.39
C VAL A 245 -44.64 -27.85 -1.05
#